data_AF-A0A2T1N877-F1
#
_entry.id   AF-A0A2T1N877-F1
#
_cell.length_a   1.000
_cell.length_b   1.000
_cell.length_c   1.000
_cell.angle_alpha   90.00
_cell.angle_beta   90.00
_cell.angle_gamma   90.00
#
_symmetry.space_group_name_H-M   'P 1'
#
loop_
_entity.id
_entity.type
_entity.pdbx_description
1 polymer ?
#
loop_
_entity_poly.entity_id
_entity_poly.type
_entity_poly.pdbx_seq_one_letter_code
_entity_poly.pdbx_strand_id
1 'polypeptide(L)'
;MKKLQLEYIRLGLVFICFVGIISLLFAYINQFDAQWFQIIGELLTIPILVGIAITPIWMVIDLIKKNIADKAIFNLTFFISVINVGLLSFMVFI
;
A
#
# COMPACT_ATOMS: atom_id res chain seq x y z
N MET A 1 9.42 -16.10 -15.96
CA MET A 1 9.18 -14.69 -16.39
C MET A 1 7.86 -14.13 -15.85
N LYS A 2 6.69 -14.73 -16.12
CA LYS A 2 5.38 -14.19 -15.66
C LYS A 2 5.22 -14.03 -14.12
N LYS A 3 5.77 -14.95 -13.33
CA LYS A 3 5.68 -14.88 -11.85
C LYS A 3 6.49 -13.72 -11.25
N LEU A 4 7.73 -13.54 -11.70
CA LEU A 4 8.58 -12.44 -11.24
C LEU A 4 7.98 -11.07 -11.60
N GLN A 5 7.42 -10.94 -12.81
CA GLN A 5 6.71 -9.72 -13.22
C GLN A 5 5.53 -9.40 -12.30
N LEU A 6 4.77 -10.41 -11.88
CA LEU A 6 3.66 -10.23 -10.96
C LEU A 6 4.13 -9.78 -9.56
N GLU A 7 5.28 -10.27 -9.07
CA GLU A 7 5.86 -9.80 -7.81
C GLU A 7 6.29 -8.33 -7.89
N TYR A 8 6.89 -7.89 -9.00
CA TYR A 8 7.23 -6.48 -9.23
C TYR A 8 5.99 -5.58 -9.36
N ILE A 9 4.94 -6.04 -10.05
CA ILE A 9 3.67 -5.31 -10.14
C ILE A 9 3.08 -5.13 -8.74
N ARG A 10 3.08 -6.19 -7.94
CA ARG A 10 2.60 -6.13 -6.56
C ARG A 10 3.44 -5.18 -5.71
N LEU A 11 4.76 -5.24 -5.81
CA LEU A 11 5.65 -4.29 -5.13
C LEU A 11 5.33 -2.84 -5.52
N GLY A 12 5.14 -2.58 -6.83
CA GLY A 12 4.74 -1.28 -7.34
C GLY A 12 3.39 -0.81 -6.77
N LEU A 13 2.38 -1.68 -6.72
CA LEU A 13 1.07 -1.36 -6.15
C LEU A 13 1.16 -1.02 -4.65
N VAL A 14 1.91 -1.81 -3.88
CA VAL A 14 2.13 -1.56 -2.45
C VAL A 14 2.86 -0.25 -2.22
N PHE A 15 3.85 0.05 -3.05
CA PHE A 15 4.59 1.30 -3.00
C PHE A 15 3.74 2.51 -3.37
N ILE A 16 2.85 2.39 -4.36
CA ILE A 16 1.87 3.44 -4.70
C ILE A 16 0.93 3.69 -3.51
N CYS A 17 0.44 2.62 -2.86
CA CYS A 17 -0.39 2.76 -1.66
C CYS A 17 0.38 3.46 -0.52
N PHE A 18 1.67 3.16 -0.36
CA PHE A 18 2.56 3.78 0.62
C PHE A 18 2.74 5.29 0.38
N VAL A 19 3.04 5.68 -0.85
CA VAL A 19 3.15 7.11 -1.22
C VAL A 19 1.81 7.82 -1.04
N GLY A 20 0.71 7.16 -1.43
CA GLY A 20 -0.64 7.69 -1.29
C GLY A 20 -1.02 7.97 0.16
N ILE A 21 -0.84 6.99 1.06
CA ILE A 21 -1.20 7.17 2.47
C ILE A 21 -0.32 8.20 3.18
N ILE A 22 0.98 8.27 2.85
CA ILE A 22 1.87 9.33 3.35
C ILE A 22 1.40 10.70 2.88
N SER A 23 1.01 10.83 1.62
CA SER A 23 0.53 12.11 1.07
C SER A 23 -0.75 12.57 1.77
N LEU A 24 -1.69 11.65 2.01
CA LEU A 24 -2.92 11.93 2.76
C LEU A 24 -2.61 12.35 4.20
N LEU A 25 -1.73 11.63 4.90
CA LEU A 25 -1.30 11.99 6.26
C LEU A 25 -0.58 13.34 6.30
N PHE A 26 0.28 13.62 5.33
CA PHE A 26 0.97 14.90 5.22
C PHE A 26 -0.03 16.05 5.09
N ALA A 27 -1.01 15.92 4.20
CA ALA A 27 -2.02 16.94 4.00
C ALA A 27 -2.90 17.14 5.24
N TYR A 28 -3.27 16.05 5.92
CA TYR A 28 -4.01 16.10 7.17
C TYR A 28 -3.24 16.84 8.27
N ILE A 29 -2.00 16.44 8.53
CA ILE A 29 -1.15 17.01 9.59
C ILE A 29 -0.84 18.50 9.33
N ASN A 30 -0.57 18.86 8.07
CA ASN A 30 -0.20 20.22 7.70
C ASN A 30 -1.41 21.12 7.35
N GLN A 31 -2.64 20.62 7.51
CA GLN A 31 -3.87 21.35 7.15
C GLN A 31 -3.81 21.90 5.72
N PHE A 32 -3.34 21.07 4.79
CA PHE A 32 -3.13 21.46 3.41
C PHE A 32 -4.48 21.60 2.68
N ASP A 33 -4.95 22.84 2.53
CA ASP A 33 -6.31 23.17 2.06
C ASP A 33 -6.41 23.45 0.55
N ALA A 34 -5.65 22.71 -0.26
CA ALA A 34 -5.73 22.85 -1.71
C ALA A 34 -6.89 22.01 -2.28
N GLN A 35 -7.87 22.65 -2.92
CA GLN A 35 -9.04 21.98 -3.52
C GLN A 35 -8.65 20.82 -4.47
N TRP A 36 -7.63 21.02 -5.31
CA TRP A 36 -7.17 19.97 -6.23
C TRP A 36 -6.65 18.74 -5.49
N PHE A 37 -6.06 18.94 -4.31
CA PHE A 37 -5.54 17.86 -3.48
C PHE A 37 -6.68 17.13 -2.75
N GLN A 38 -7.69 17.85 -2.26
CA GLN A 38 -8.86 17.25 -1.63
C GLN A 38 -9.62 16.33 -2.59
N ILE A 39 -9.88 16.79 -3.83
CA ILE A 39 -10.60 16.00 -4.84
C ILE A 39 -9.81 14.71 -5.18
N ILE A 40 -8.49 14.83 -5.38
CA ILE A 40 -7.63 13.67 -5.65
C ILE A 40 -7.57 12.75 -4.44
N GLY A 41 -7.46 13.31 -3.24
CA GLY A 41 -7.42 12.58 -1.99
C GLY A 41 -8.67 11.74 -1.80
N GLU A 42 -9.86 12.33 -1.95
CA GLU A 42 -11.14 11.61 -1.86
C GLU A 42 -11.24 10.47 -2.89
N LEU A 43 -10.85 10.74 -4.15
CA LEU A 43 -10.90 9.73 -5.21
C LEU A 43 -9.95 8.55 -4.95
N LEU A 44 -8.76 8.82 -4.44
CA LEU A 44 -7.72 7.81 -4.21
C LEU A 44 -7.83 7.11 -2.86
N THR A 45 -8.55 7.66 -1.90
CA THR A 45 -8.69 7.09 -0.56
C THR A 45 -9.23 5.66 -0.61
N ILE A 46 -10.37 5.43 -1.28
CA ILE A 46 -10.97 4.08 -1.35
C ILE A 46 -10.02 3.07 -2.04
N PRO A 47 -9.47 3.35 -3.24
CA PRO A 47 -8.48 2.47 -3.87
C PRO A 47 -7.27 2.15 -2.99
N ILE A 48 -6.72 3.14 -2.28
CA ILE A 48 -5.58 2.95 -1.38
C ILE A 48 -5.98 2.03 -0.23
N LEU A 49 -7.12 2.26 0.42
CA LEU A 49 -7.61 1.41 1.51
C LEU A 49 -7.78 -0.05 1.08
N VAL A 50 -8.38 -0.26 -0.09
CA VAL A 50 -8.56 -1.59 -0.67
C VAL A 50 -7.20 -2.24 -0.96
N GLY A 51 -6.26 -1.51 -1.55
CA GLY A 51 -4.90 -1.99 -1.82
C GLY A 51 -4.15 -2.39 -0.55
N ILE A 52 -4.24 -1.58 0.51
CA ILE A 52 -3.61 -1.84 1.81
C ILE A 52 -4.20 -3.08 2.48
N ALA A 53 -5.51 -3.31 2.37
CA ALA A 53 -6.17 -4.47 2.96
C ALA A 53 -5.92 -5.77 2.20
N ILE A 54 -6.01 -5.74 0.86
CA ILE A 54 -5.92 -6.95 0.02
C ILE A 54 -4.50 -7.48 -0.09
N THR A 55 -3.50 -6.59 -0.21
CA THR A 55 -2.12 -7.01 -0.45
C THR A 55 -1.56 -7.95 0.64
N PRO A 56 -1.66 -7.66 1.95
CA PRO A 56 -1.13 -8.56 2.98
C PRO A 56 -1.83 -9.92 2.95
N ILE A 57 -3.15 -9.96 2.70
CA ILE A 57 -3.91 -11.21 2.55
C ILE A 57 -3.36 -12.04 1.39
N TRP A 58 -3.15 -11.41 0.23
CA TRP A 58 -2.58 -12.08 -0.93
C TRP A 58 -1.19 -12.63 -0.65
N MET A 59 -0.34 -11.86 0.04
CA MET A 59 1.01 -12.30 0.41
C MET A 59 1.01 -13.51 1.34
N VAL A 60 0.11 -13.56 2.32
CA VAL A 60 -0.05 -14.72 3.22
C VAL A 60 -0.46 -15.96 2.42
N ILE A 61 -1.38 -15.82 1.48
CA ILE A 61 -1.80 -16.93 0.60
C ILE A 61 -0.61 -17.46 -0.22
N ASP A 62 0.21 -16.57 -0.80
CA ASP A 62 1.38 -16.98 -1.57
C ASP A 62 2.45 -17.64 -0.70
N LEU A 63 2.62 -17.20 0.55
CA LEU A 63 3.52 -17.81 1.52
C LEU A 63 3.09 -19.26 1.82
N ILE A 64 1.80 -19.47 2.12
CA ILE A 64 1.23 -20.80 2.42
C ILE A 64 1.36 -21.73 1.22
N LYS A 65 1.10 -21.21 0.01
CA LYS A 65 1.23 -21.98 -1.24
C LYS A 65 2.68 -22.17 -1.71
N LYS A 66 3.67 -21.64 -0.98
CA LYS A 66 5.09 -21.61 -1.37
C LYS A 66 5.31 -21.06 -2.79
N ASN A 67 4.48 -20.11 -3.20
CA ASN A 67 4.45 -19.56 -4.57
C ASN A 67 5.26 -18.27 -4.66
N ILE A 68 6.52 -18.32 -4.24
CA ILE A 68 7.42 -17.17 -4.18
C ILE A 68 8.48 -17.34 -5.27
N ALA A 69 8.58 -16.37 -6.17
CA ALA A 69 9.59 -16.36 -7.23
C ALA A 69 10.91 -15.75 -6.73
N ASP A 70 10.85 -14.63 -6.01
CA ASP A 70 12.00 -13.96 -5.42
C ASP A 70 11.74 -13.58 -3.95
N LYS A 71 12.56 -14.12 -3.05
CA LYS A 71 12.42 -13.89 -1.61
C LYS A 71 12.70 -12.44 -1.20
N ALA A 72 13.62 -11.75 -1.88
CA ALA A 72 13.98 -10.38 -1.54
C ALA A 72 12.83 -9.42 -1.90
N ILE A 73 12.26 -9.57 -3.10
CA ILE A 73 11.12 -8.78 -3.55
C ILE A 73 9.90 -9.05 -2.68
N PHE A 74 9.64 -10.33 -2.38
CA PHE A 74 8.55 -10.71 -1.48
C PHE A 74 8.73 -10.06 -0.09
N ASN A 75 9.91 -10.18 0.52
CA ASN A 75 10.16 -9.61 1.86
C ASN A 75 10.01 -8.08 1.87
N LEU A 76 10.51 -7.40 0.84
CA LEU A 76 10.35 -5.95 0.71
C LEU A 76 8.88 -5.55 0.57
N THR A 77 8.13 -6.26 -0.28
CA THR A 77 6.68 -6.05 -0.47
C THR A 77 5.94 -6.26 0.85
N PHE A 78 6.31 -7.29 1.62
CA PHE A 78 5.70 -7.60 2.91
C PHE A 78 5.96 -6.49 3.92
N PHE A 79 7.22 -6.05 4.01
CA PHE A 79 7.64 -4.98 4.91
C PHE A 79 6.86 -3.69 4.65
N ILE A 80 6.78 -3.24 3.39
CA ILE A 80 6.03 -2.03 3.03
C ILE A 80 4.53 -2.24 3.30
N SER A 81 3.99 -3.44 3.02
CA SER A 81 2.59 -3.75 3.31
C SER A 81 2.26 -3.65 4.80
N VAL A 82 3.15 -4.12 5.69
CA VAL A 82 2.97 -4.00 7.14
C VAL A 82 3.03 -2.53 7.58
N ILE A 83 3.95 -1.75 7.02
CA ILE A 83 4.02 -0.30 7.28
C ILE A 83 2.72 0.38 6.85
N ASN A 84 2.20 0.07 5.67
CA ASN A 84 0.94 0.64 5.18
C ASN A 84 -0.23 0.37 6.13
N VAL A 85 -0.33 -0.86 6.66
CA VAL A 85 -1.35 -1.18 7.68
C VAL A 85 -1.14 -0.37 8.94
N GLY A 86 0.10 -0.21 9.41
CA GLY A 86 0.42 0.62 10.57
C GLY A 86 0.07 2.09 10.37
N LEU A 87 0.38 2.66 9.19
CA LEU A 87 0.03 4.04 8.83
C LEU A 87 -1.48 4.22 8.72
N LEU A 88 -2.21 3.21 8.22
CA LEU A 88 -3.66 3.24 8.19
C LEU A 88 -4.26 3.21 9.58
N SER A 89 -3.76 2.34 10.48
CA SER A 89 -4.15 2.36 11.88
C SER A 89 -3.92 3.75 12.49
N PHE A 90 -2.75 4.34 12.26
CA PHE A 90 -2.45 5.69 12.73
C PHE A 90 -3.47 6.71 12.20
N MET A 91 -3.79 6.70 10.92
CA MET A 91 -4.80 7.58 10.31
C MET A 91 -6.20 7.44 10.92
N VAL A 92 -6.59 6.25 11.40
CA VAL A 92 -7.91 6.03 12.05
C VAL A 92 -7.96 6.61 13.47
N PHE A 93 -6.81 6.76 14.13
CA PHE A 93 -6.74 7.21 15.54
C PHE A 93 -6.56 8.72 15.71
N ILE A 94 -6.40 9.49 14.63
CA ILE A 94 -6.14 10.95 14.64
C ILE A 94 -7.25 11.65 13.87
#